data_AF-A0A954NCJ6-F1
#
_entry.id   AF-A0A954NCJ6-F1
#
_cell.length_a   1.000
_cell.length_b   1.000
_cell.length_c   1.000
_cell.angle_alpha   90.00
_cell.angle_beta   90.00
_cell.angle_gamma   90.00
#
_symmetry.space_group_name_H-M   'P 1'
#
loop_
_entity.id
_entity.type
_entity.pdbx_description
1 polymer ?
#
loop_
_entity_poly.entity_id
_entity_poly.type
_entity_poly.pdbx_seq_one_letter_code
_entity_poly.pdbx_strand_id
1 'polypeptide(L)'
;IVFAGDCHGVHWIGAGMTGGEITVRGAAGRHVGSEMTGGRIVVEGNAGDWVGGEMHGGVIHVHGRAGHLIGAAYRGSARGMTGGTIIVDGDVGNEIGTVMRRGLIAVGGRCGDTPGFGMLAGTILVCGESGIRPGAGMKRGTIALVGPSPPALLPTFRGGVSTTALFLRVLHRQLAILGFDAAATPAGADWADKLYTLHHGDMLESGRGEILLPAS
;
A
#
# COMPACT_ATOMS: atom_id res chain seq x y z
N ILE A 1 -14.49 19.47 2.32
CA ILE A 1 -15.11 19.25 3.64
C ILE A 1 -14.00 19.11 4.66
N VAL A 2 -14.15 19.70 5.85
CA VAL A 2 -13.14 19.59 6.92
C VAL A 2 -13.78 19.04 8.18
N PHE A 3 -13.25 17.94 8.70
CA PHE A 3 -13.54 17.43 10.04
C PHE A 3 -12.45 17.92 10.98
N ALA A 4 -12.82 18.60 12.07
CA ALA A 4 -11.88 19.12 13.05
C ALA A 4 -12.05 18.40 14.39
N GLY A 5 -10.96 17.84 14.92
CA GLY A 5 -10.94 17.10 16.18
C GLY A 5 -10.69 15.60 15.98
N ASP A 6 -10.66 14.87 17.11
CA ASP A 6 -10.47 13.43 17.12
C ASP A 6 -11.71 12.69 16.60
N CYS A 7 -11.58 12.10 15.40
CA CYS A 7 -12.62 11.33 14.74
C CYS A 7 -12.30 9.82 14.75
N HIS A 8 -11.50 9.30 15.69
CA HIS A 8 -11.16 7.86 15.73
C HIS A 8 -12.39 6.95 15.83
N GLY A 9 -13.47 7.41 16.47
CA GLY A 9 -14.76 6.71 16.57
C GLY A 9 -15.66 6.87 15.34
N VAL A 10 -15.31 7.75 14.41
CA VAL A 10 -16.11 8.04 13.21
C VAL A 10 -15.59 7.18 12.07
N HIS A 11 -16.41 6.27 11.59
CA HIS A 11 -16.08 5.32 10.53
C HIS A 11 -16.66 5.78 9.19
N TRP A 12 -16.16 5.21 8.09
CA TRP A 12 -16.68 5.42 6.73
C TRP A 12 -16.59 6.86 6.22
N ILE A 13 -15.66 7.66 6.76
CA ILE A 13 -15.43 9.03 6.27
C ILE A 13 -15.02 8.98 4.80
N GLY A 14 -15.81 9.63 3.94
CA GLY A 14 -15.56 9.68 2.49
C GLY A 14 -15.84 8.38 1.74
N ALA A 15 -16.56 7.43 2.35
CA ALA A 15 -16.97 6.22 1.65
C ALA A 15 -17.87 6.55 0.44
N GLY A 16 -17.64 5.87 -0.69
CA GLY A 16 -18.35 6.09 -1.95
C GLY A 16 -18.14 7.46 -2.59
N MET A 17 -17.18 8.27 -2.11
CA MET A 17 -16.88 9.59 -2.64
C MET A 17 -16.44 9.51 -4.12
N THR A 18 -16.97 10.41 -4.95
CA THR A 18 -16.72 10.45 -6.40
C THR A 18 -15.83 11.61 -6.84
N GLY A 19 -15.67 12.63 -6.00
CA GLY A 19 -14.90 13.84 -6.30
C GLY A 19 -14.88 14.81 -5.13
N GLY A 20 -14.11 15.90 -5.25
CA GLY A 20 -13.91 16.89 -4.20
C GLY A 20 -12.79 16.54 -3.23
N GLU A 21 -12.77 17.19 -2.07
CA GLU A 21 -11.73 16.99 -1.05
C GLU A 21 -12.30 16.90 0.36
N ILE A 22 -11.79 15.96 1.16
CA ILE A 22 -12.05 15.83 2.58
C ILE A 22 -10.73 15.91 3.35
N THR A 23 -10.68 16.73 4.39
CA THR A 23 -9.56 16.79 5.34
C THR A 23 -10.06 16.43 6.73
N VAL A 24 -9.38 15.51 7.40
CA VAL A 24 -9.58 15.17 8.81
C VAL A 24 -8.39 15.70 9.60
N ARG A 25 -8.61 16.77 10.37
CA ARG A 25 -7.63 17.39 11.26
C ARG A 25 -7.61 16.65 12.60
N GLY A 26 -7.09 15.44 12.58
CA GLY A 26 -7.08 14.51 13.71
C GLY A 26 -7.03 13.06 13.24
N ALA A 27 -7.30 12.13 14.15
CA ALA A 27 -7.44 10.72 13.81
C ALA A 27 -8.80 10.43 13.16
N ALA A 28 -8.87 9.40 12.31
CA ALA A 28 -10.08 8.89 11.70
C ALA A 28 -10.27 7.41 12.07
N GLY A 29 -11.51 6.94 12.08
CA GLY A 29 -11.82 5.54 12.34
C GLY A 29 -11.59 4.63 11.14
N ARG A 30 -12.30 3.50 11.13
CA ARG A 30 -12.19 2.48 10.09
C ARG A 30 -12.88 2.91 8.79
N HIS A 31 -12.53 2.27 7.68
CA HIS A 31 -13.19 2.42 6.37
C HIS A 31 -13.12 3.82 5.75
N VAL A 32 -12.08 4.60 6.05
CA VAL A 32 -11.85 5.90 5.39
C VAL A 32 -11.73 5.67 3.89
N GLY A 33 -12.59 6.33 3.10
CA GLY A 33 -12.57 6.25 1.64
C GLY A 33 -12.90 4.87 1.05
N SER A 34 -13.57 3.98 1.80
CA SER A 34 -14.04 2.71 1.22
C SER A 34 -14.92 2.95 -0.01
N GLU A 35 -14.72 2.14 -1.05
CA GLU A 35 -15.43 2.22 -2.33
C GLU A 35 -15.31 3.58 -3.07
N MET A 36 -14.41 4.47 -2.63
CA MET A 36 -14.15 5.76 -3.28
C MET A 36 -13.77 5.58 -4.75
N THR A 37 -14.36 6.40 -5.63
CA THR A 37 -14.13 6.38 -7.09
C THR A 37 -13.36 7.60 -7.58
N GLY A 38 -13.30 8.68 -6.80
CA GLY A 38 -12.56 9.89 -7.16
C GLY A 38 -12.51 10.94 -6.04
N GLY A 39 -11.66 11.96 -6.20
CA GLY A 39 -11.41 12.99 -5.20
C GLY A 39 -10.16 12.75 -4.36
N ARG A 40 -10.01 13.51 -3.27
CA ARG A 40 -8.89 13.42 -2.33
C ARG A 40 -9.38 13.38 -0.88
N ILE A 41 -8.81 12.47 -0.08
CA ILE A 41 -9.00 12.44 1.38
C ILE A 41 -7.62 12.58 2.04
N VAL A 42 -7.48 13.52 2.96
CA VAL A 42 -6.29 13.71 3.78
C VAL A 42 -6.66 13.49 5.25
N VAL A 43 -5.92 12.63 5.94
CA VAL A 43 -6.03 12.41 7.39
C VAL A 43 -4.72 12.85 8.03
N GLU A 44 -4.75 13.91 8.83
CA GLU A 44 -3.55 14.48 9.48
C GLU A 44 -3.04 13.59 10.63
N GLY A 45 -3.91 12.77 11.23
CA GLY A 45 -3.56 11.80 12.26
C GLY A 45 -3.54 10.35 11.77
N ASN A 46 -3.88 9.44 12.68
CA ASN A 46 -3.98 8.01 12.38
C ASN A 46 -5.33 7.67 11.73
N ALA A 47 -5.39 6.57 10.98
CA ALA A 47 -6.63 5.98 10.47
C ALA A 47 -6.79 4.54 11.00
N GLY A 48 -8.03 4.07 11.11
CA GLY A 48 -8.32 2.70 11.51
C GLY A 48 -8.06 1.67 10.41
N ASP A 49 -8.63 0.48 10.58
CA ASP A 49 -8.61 -0.59 9.57
C ASP A 49 -9.37 -0.22 8.30
N TRP A 50 -9.12 -0.95 7.21
CA TRP A 50 -9.87 -0.89 5.96
C TRP A 50 -9.85 0.45 5.24
N VAL A 51 -8.81 1.27 5.44
CA VAL A 51 -8.60 2.49 4.63
C VAL A 51 -8.61 2.11 3.15
N GLY A 52 -9.47 2.75 2.36
CA GLY A 52 -9.64 2.50 0.93
C GLY A 52 -10.09 1.07 0.60
N GLY A 53 -10.76 0.37 1.52
CA GLY A 53 -11.35 -0.95 1.22
C GLY A 53 -12.21 -0.88 -0.05
N GLU A 54 -11.95 -1.77 -1.01
CA GLU A 54 -12.61 -1.81 -2.32
C GLU A 54 -12.58 -0.47 -3.11
N MET A 55 -11.57 0.38 -2.90
CA MET A 55 -11.39 1.65 -3.63
C MET A 55 -11.23 1.45 -5.15
N HIS A 56 -11.83 2.32 -5.95
CA HIS A 56 -11.83 2.30 -7.42
C HIS A 56 -11.03 3.46 -8.04
N GLY A 57 -10.84 4.56 -7.31
CA GLY A 57 -10.15 5.76 -7.79
C GLY A 57 -10.04 6.84 -6.73
N GLY A 58 -9.30 7.92 -7.03
CA GLY A 58 -9.00 8.98 -6.07
C GLY A 58 -7.67 8.79 -5.32
N VAL A 59 -7.43 9.64 -4.33
CA VAL A 59 -6.22 9.62 -3.50
C VAL A 59 -6.59 9.71 -2.03
N ILE A 60 -6.07 8.79 -1.22
CA ILE A 60 -6.15 8.85 0.25
C ILE A 60 -4.72 9.01 0.78
N HIS A 61 -4.48 10.02 1.62
CA HIS A 61 -3.19 10.25 2.28
C HIS A 61 -3.39 10.35 3.79
N VAL A 62 -2.79 9.41 4.53
CA VAL A 62 -2.77 9.36 5.99
C VAL A 62 -1.36 9.74 6.47
N HIS A 63 -1.23 10.85 7.19
CA HIS A 63 0.05 11.33 7.71
C HIS A 63 0.52 10.56 8.95
N GLY A 64 -0.40 9.91 9.67
CA GLY A 64 -0.08 9.02 10.78
C GLY A 64 0.08 7.55 10.35
N ARG A 65 -0.37 6.66 11.24
CA ARG A 65 -0.44 5.21 11.03
C ARG A 65 -1.81 4.81 10.50
N ALA A 66 -1.90 3.65 9.86
CA ALA A 66 -3.18 3.05 9.49
C ALA A 66 -3.29 1.61 10.02
N GLY A 67 -4.53 1.12 10.15
CA GLY A 67 -4.80 -0.21 10.68
C GLY A 67 -4.53 -1.34 9.68
N HIS A 68 -5.24 -2.45 9.87
CA HIS A 68 -5.20 -3.63 9.02
C HIS A 68 -5.96 -3.43 7.71
N LEU A 69 -5.71 -4.32 6.73
CA LEU A 69 -6.61 -4.52 5.57
C LEU A 69 -6.79 -3.27 4.68
N ILE A 70 -5.76 -2.44 4.58
CA ILE A 70 -5.74 -1.26 3.71
C ILE A 70 -5.92 -1.71 2.25
N GLY A 71 -6.85 -1.10 1.52
CA GLY A 71 -7.11 -1.46 0.12
C GLY A 71 -7.61 -2.90 -0.10
N ALA A 72 -8.02 -3.60 0.95
CA ALA A 72 -8.43 -5.00 0.88
C ALA A 72 -9.85 -5.19 0.30
N ALA A 73 -10.13 -6.42 -0.12
CA ALA A 73 -11.47 -6.91 -0.43
C ALA A 73 -12.26 -7.18 0.83
N TYR A 74 -13.53 -6.77 0.89
CA TYR A 74 -14.40 -7.13 1.99
C TYR A 74 -14.54 -8.66 2.11
N ARG A 75 -14.97 -9.15 3.27
CA ARG A 75 -15.02 -10.60 3.51
C ARG A 75 -15.99 -11.26 2.53
N GLY A 76 -15.48 -12.21 1.74
CA GLY A 76 -16.23 -12.89 0.67
C GLY A 76 -16.20 -12.21 -0.70
N SER A 77 -15.70 -10.97 -0.78
CA SER A 77 -15.56 -10.25 -2.05
C SER A 77 -14.47 -10.86 -2.93
N ALA A 78 -14.73 -10.89 -4.24
CA ALA A 78 -13.79 -11.43 -5.21
C ALA A 78 -12.64 -10.47 -5.55
N ARG A 79 -12.75 -9.18 -5.17
CA ARG A 79 -11.78 -8.12 -5.49
C ARG A 79 -11.75 -7.08 -4.38
N GLY A 80 -10.55 -6.60 -4.07
CA GLY A 80 -10.32 -5.45 -3.21
C GLY A 80 -10.21 -4.17 -4.01
N MET A 81 -9.21 -3.36 -3.70
CA MET A 81 -8.92 -2.14 -4.46
C MET A 81 -8.73 -2.43 -5.97
N THR A 82 -9.42 -1.68 -6.81
CA THR A 82 -9.40 -1.78 -8.28
C THR A 82 -8.90 -0.52 -8.98
N GLY A 83 -8.50 0.49 -8.22
CA GLY A 83 -7.85 1.72 -8.69
C GLY A 83 -7.63 2.72 -7.56
N GLY A 84 -7.00 3.85 -7.87
CA GLY A 84 -6.67 4.89 -6.89
C GLY A 84 -5.28 4.75 -6.29
N THR A 85 -4.96 5.65 -5.35
CA THR A 85 -3.69 5.65 -4.62
C THR A 85 -3.93 5.88 -3.13
N ILE A 86 -3.37 5.01 -2.30
CA ILE A 86 -3.38 5.13 -0.84
C ILE A 86 -1.95 5.34 -0.38
N ILE A 87 -1.71 6.40 0.39
CA ILE A 87 -0.42 6.77 0.97
C ILE A 87 -0.58 6.79 2.48
N VAL A 88 0.31 6.10 3.18
CA VAL A 88 0.41 6.15 4.65
C VAL A 88 1.85 6.47 5.01
N ASP A 89 2.10 7.60 5.67
CA ASP A 89 3.46 8.01 6.01
C ASP A 89 4.05 7.15 7.14
N GLY A 90 3.21 6.68 8.06
CA GLY A 90 3.60 5.83 9.18
C GLY A 90 3.51 4.32 8.93
N ASP A 91 3.40 3.58 10.04
CA ASP A 91 3.23 2.12 10.06
C ASP A 91 1.80 1.70 9.65
N VAL A 92 1.68 0.51 9.07
CA VAL A 92 0.41 -0.14 8.72
C VAL A 92 0.29 -1.55 9.31
N GLY A 93 -0.94 -2.02 9.48
CA GLY A 93 -1.22 -3.36 9.97
C GLY A 93 -1.03 -4.47 8.92
N ASN A 94 -1.51 -5.66 9.29
CA ASN A 94 -1.52 -6.87 8.46
C ASN A 94 -2.44 -6.77 7.22
N GLU A 95 -2.16 -7.64 6.25
CA GLU A 95 -3.06 -7.98 5.13
C GLU A 95 -3.41 -6.79 4.22
N ILE A 96 -2.51 -5.80 4.09
CA ILE A 96 -2.71 -4.70 3.13
C ILE A 96 -2.78 -5.25 1.70
N GLY A 97 -3.61 -4.63 0.86
CA GLY A 97 -3.79 -5.02 -0.54
C GLY A 97 -4.35 -6.43 -0.73
N THR A 98 -5.03 -6.99 0.26
CA THR A 98 -5.62 -8.33 0.16
C THR A 98 -6.61 -8.40 -1.00
N VAL A 99 -6.32 -9.29 -1.97
CA VAL A 99 -7.07 -9.45 -3.23
C VAL A 99 -7.19 -8.13 -4.04
N MET A 100 -6.24 -7.19 -3.87
CA MET A 100 -6.12 -6.00 -4.70
C MET A 100 -5.98 -6.39 -6.18
N ARG A 101 -6.69 -5.70 -7.06
CA ARG A 101 -6.67 -5.94 -8.52
C ARG A 101 -5.97 -4.84 -9.31
N ARG A 102 -5.98 -3.59 -8.85
CA ARG A 102 -5.19 -2.47 -9.39
C ARG A 102 -5.05 -1.40 -8.31
N GLY A 103 -4.30 -0.34 -8.62
CA GLY A 103 -4.06 0.77 -7.72
C GLY A 103 -2.67 0.70 -7.11
N LEU A 104 -2.37 1.69 -6.28
CA LEU A 104 -1.10 1.85 -5.60
C LEU A 104 -1.34 2.02 -4.10
N ILE A 105 -0.65 1.21 -3.28
CA ILE A 105 -0.53 1.43 -1.83
C ILE A 105 0.94 1.74 -1.54
N ALA A 106 1.21 2.89 -0.92
CA ALA A 106 2.54 3.29 -0.48
C ALA A 106 2.58 3.48 1.04
N VAL A 107 3.56 2.85 1.67
CA VAL A 107 3.75 2.83 3.13
C VAL A 107 5.13 3.37 3.44
N GLY A 108 5.20 4.48 4.18
CA GLY A 108 6.44 5.10 4.61
C GLY A 108 7.12 4.35 5.76
N GLY A 109 6.33 3.76 6.66
CA GLY A 109 6.81 2.98 7.81
C GLY A 109 6.81 1.47 7.58
N ARG A 110 6.62 0.72 8.67
CA ARG A 110 6.57 -0.74 8.69
C ARG A 110 5.22 -1.27 8.23
N CYS A 111 5.22 -2.43 7.60
CA CYS A 111 4.02 -3.19 7.27
C CYS A 111 3.95 -4.46 8.10
N GLY A 112 2.75 -4.78 8.59
CA GLY A 112 2.47 -6.06 9.23
C GLY A 112 2.55 -7.26 8.28
N ASP A 113 2.00 -8.38 8.72
CA ASP A 113 2.13 -9.67 8.03
C ASP A 113 1.30 -9.73 6.74
N THR A 114 1.77 -10.55 5.81
CA THR A 114 1.07 -10.94 4.57
C THR A 114 0.61 -9.76 3.69
N PRO A 115 1.46 -8.75 3.41
CA PRO A 115 1.11 -7.73 2.41
C PRO A 115 0.87 -8.40 1.06
N GLY A 116 -0.21 -8.02 0.38
CA GLY A 116 -0.59 -8.57 -0.92
C GLY A 116 -1.12 -10.01 -0.86
N PHE A 117 -1.72 -10.44 0.25
CA PHE A 117 -2.35 -11.75 0.35
C PHE A 117 -3.41 -11.94 -0.76
N GLY A 118 -3.26 -12.98 -1.59
CA GLY A 118 -4.18 -13.23 -2.71
C GLY A 118 -4.21 -12.13 -3.78
N MET A 119 -3.20 -11.26 -3.84
CA MET A 119 -3.16 -10.11 -4.75
C MET A 119 -3.34 -10.51 -6.22
N LEU A 120 -4.29 -9.89 -6.91
CA LEU A 120 -4.64 -10.21 -8.30
C LEU A 120 -3.86 -9.38 -9.33
N ALA A 121 -3.48 -8.15 -8.96
CA ALA A 121 -2.57 -7.20 -9.64
C ALA A 121 -2.53 -5.88 -8.84
N GLY A 122 -1.69 -4.91 -9.27
CA GLY A 122 -1.52 -3.62 -8.59
C GLY A 122 -0.08 -3.43 -8.12
N THR A 123 0.16 -2.40 -7.32
CA THR A 123 1.48 -2.08 -6.77
C THR A 123 1.39 -1.77 -5.28
N ILE A 124 2.24 -2.42 -4.48
CA ILE A 124 2.43 -2.14 -3.07
C ILE A 124 3.89 -1.73 -2.86
N LEU A 125 4.12 -0.59 -2.23
CA LEU A 125 5.43 -0.10 -1.83
C LEU A 125 5.52 -0.03 -0.30
N VAL A 126 6.56 -0.61 0.28
CA VAL A 126 6.84 -0.54 1.72
C VAL A 126 8.27 -0.04 1.93
N CYS A 127 8.41 1.13 2.55
CA CYS A 127 9.69 1.78 2.80
C CYS A 127 10.31 1.43 4.18
N GLY A 128 9.57 0.75 5.05
CA GLY A 128 10.08 0.14 6.28
C GLY A 128 10.21 -1.37 6.21
N GLU A 129 10.22 -2.02 7.37
CA GLU A 129 10.21 -3.47 7.49
C GLU A 129 8.86 -4.06 7.08
N SER A 130 8.88 -5.26 6.51
CA SER A 130 7.69 -6.01 6.15
C SER A 130 7.57 -7.25 7.05
N GLY A 131 6.36 -7.57 7.48
CA GLY A 131 6.05 -8.82 8.16
C GLY A 131 6.21 -10.05 7.27
N ILE A 132 5.82 -11.21 7.81
CA ILE A 132 6.07 -12.50 7.15
C ILE A 132 5.19 -12.73 5.93
N ARG A 133 5.65 -13.60 5.02
CA ARG A 133 4.89 -14.12 3.87
C ARG A 133 4.31 -13.03 2.94
N PRO A 134 5.11 -12.02 2.53
CA PRO A 134 4.67 -11.06 1.52
C PRO A 134 4.30 -11.79 0.22
N GLY A 135 3.20 -11.37 -0.40
CA GLY A 135 2.74 -11.90 -1.68
C GLY A 135 2.21 -13.35 -1.65
N ALA A 136 1.91 -13.92 -0.48
CA ALA A 136 1.32 -15.25 -0.39
C ALA A 136 0.03 -15.35 -1.23
N GLY A 137 -0.01 -16.29 -2.19
CA GLY A 137 -1.13 -16.44 -3.11
C GLY A 137 -1.26 -15.32 -4.15
N MET A 138 -0.24 -14.49 -4.38
CA MET A 138 -0.31 -13.44 -5.40
C MET A 138 -0.28 -14.03 -6.81
N LYS A 139 -1.15 -13.52 -7.69
CA LYS A 139 -1.27 -13.94 -9.10
C LYS A 139 -0.40 -13.10 -10.03
N ARG A 140 -0.41 -11.78 -9.83
CA ARG A 140 0.32 -10.75 -10.59
C ARG A 140 0.51 -9.51 -9.69
N GLY A 141 1.21 -8.52 -10.21
CA GLY A 141 1.43 -7.25 -9.53
C GLY A 141 2.80 -7.21 -8.89
N THR A 142 3.11 -6.06 -8.32
CA THR A 142 4.45 -5.73 -7.85
C THR A 142 4.38 -5.37 -6.38
N ILE A 143 5.18 -6.04 -5.55
CA ILE A 143 5.41 -5.64 -4.15
C ILE A 143 6.86 -5.19 -4.04
N ALA A 144 7.09 -3.89 -3.89
CA ALA A 144 8.41 -3.32 -3.69
C ALA A 144 8.67 -3.15 -2.20
N LEU A 145 9.50 -4.01 -1.62
CA LEU A 145 9.93 -3.94 -0.23
C LEU A 145 11.29 -3.26 -0.22
N VAL A 146 11.31 -1.95 -0.04
CA VAL A 146 12.51 -1.11 -0.25
C VAL A 146 13.18 -0.69 1.06
N GLY A 147 12.62 -1.12 2.19
CA GLY A 147 13.18 -0.89 3.51
C GLY A 147 14.51 -1.61 3.76
N PRO A 148 15.19 -1.28 4.87
CA PRO A 148 16.57 -1.70 5.12
C PRO A 148 16.74 -3.19 5.46
N SER A 149 15.69 -3.86 5.92
CA SER A 149 15.72 -5.27 6.33
C SER A 149 14.74 -6.09 5.49
N PRO A 150 15.20 -6.76 4.41
CA PRO A 150 14.33 -7.58 3.57
C PRO A 150 13.81 -8.81 4.33
N PRO A 151 12.52 -9.17 4.20
CA PRO A 151 11.97 -10.35 4.84
C PRO A 151 12.38 -11.63 4.11
N ALA A 152 12.35 -12.77 4.82
CA ALA A 152 12.40 -14.07 4.18
C ALA A 152 11.13 -14.30 3.34
N LEU A 153 11.32 -14.63 2.07
CA LEU A 153 10.21 -14.96 1.18
C LEU A 153 9.76 -16.41 1.35
N LEU A 154 8.53 -16.69 0.91
CA LEU A 154 8.05 -18.07 0.83
C LEU A 154 8.91 -18.89 -0.15
N PRO A 155 9.10 -20.20 0.08
CA PRO A 155 9.88 -21.07 -0.82
C PRO A 155 9.34 -21.13 -2.26
N THR A 156 8.11 -20.66 -2.47
CA THR A 156 7.44 -20.61 -3.76
C THR A 156 7.77 -19.33 -4.54
N PHE A 157 8.66 -18.47 -4.04
CA PHE A 157 9.25 -17.38 -4.80
C PHE A 157 10.64 -17.76 -5.29
N ARG A 158 10.95 -17.41 -6.54
CA ARG A 158 12.26 -17.65 -7.15
C ARG A 158 12.97 -16.34 -7.42
N GLY A 159 14.18 -16.20 -6.89
CA GLY A 159 15.06 -15.07 -7.22
C GLY A 159 15.44 -15.09 -8.70
N GLY A 160 15.42 -13.90 -9.30
CA GLY A 160 15.79 -13.62 -10.67
C GLY A 160 16.97 -12.67 -10.73
N VAL A 161 16.92 -11.75 -11.68
CA VAL A 161 18.01 -10.79 -11.94
C VAL A 161 17.99 -9.63 -10.95
N SER A 162 19.18 -9.13 -10.61
CA SER A 162 19.33 -7.85 -9.92
C SER A 162 19.44 -6.71 -10.93
N THR A 163 18.57 -5.70 -10.82
CA THR A 163 18.58 -4.52 -11.69
C THR A 163 18.02 -3.30 -10.98
N THR A 164 18.40 -2.11 -11.45
CA THR A 164 17.68 -0.89 -11.09
C THR A 164 16.32 -0.93 -11.80
N ALA A 165 15.24 -1.02 -11.03
CA ALA A 165 13.90 -1.10 -11.57
C ALA A 165 13.41 0.31 -11.96
N LEU A 166 13.56 0.69 -13.23
CA LEU A 166 13.28 2.06 -13.72
C LEU A 166 11.87 2.57 -13.40
N PHE A 167 10.88 1.69 -13.31
CA PHE A 167 9.52 2.09 -12.94
C PHE A 167 9.44 2.65 -11.52
N LEU A 168 10.36 2.27 -10.60
CA LEU A 168 10.44 2.83 -9.26
C LEU A 168 10.75 4.33 -9.27
N ARG A 169 11.51 4.83 -10.26
CA ARG A 169 11.76 6.27 -10.42
C ARG A 169 10.50 7.03 -10.81
N VAL A 170 9.68 6.44 -11.67
CA VAL A 170 8.37 6.99 -12.06
C VAL A 170 7.44 7.01 -10.85
N LEU A 171 7.39 5.89 -10.11
CA LEU A 171 6.62 5.75 -8.88
C LEU A 171 7.03 6.79 -7.83
N HIS A 172 8.34 6.96 -7.60
CA HIS A 172 8.89 7.93 -6.66
C HIS A 172 8.47 9.35 -7.01
N ARG A 173 8.59 9.76 -8.29
CA ARG A 173 8.13 11.07 -8.74
C ARG A 173 6.62 11.25 -8.55
N GLN A 174 5.82 10.24 -8.89
CA GLN A 174 4.37 10.30 -8.70
C GLN A 174 3.99 10.45 -7.22
N LEU A 175 4.63 9.68 -6.33
CA LEU A 175 4.39 9.75 -4.90
C LEU A 175 4.78 11.11 -4.31
N ALA A 176 5.91 11.69 -4.75
CA ALA A 176 6.31 13.03 -4.35
C ALA A 176 5.28 14.10 -4.73
N ILE A 177 4.69 14.02 -5.94
CA ILE A 177 3.61 14.93 -6.38
C ILE A 177 2.38 14.79 -5.48
N LEU A 178 2.11 13.59 -4.96
CA LEU A 178 0.96 13.32 -4.09
C LEU A 178 1.20 13.66 -2.62
N GLY A 179 2.42 14.07 -2.25
CA GLY A 179 2.81 14.52 -0.92
C GLY A 179 3.60 13.50 -0.10
N PHE A 180 4.01 12.37 -0.66
CA PHE A 180 4.82 11.37 0.04
C PHE A 180 6.27 11.84 0.17
N ASP A 181 6.77 11.98 1.40
CA ASP A 181 8.15 12.35 1.68
C ASP A 181 9.03 11.10 1.82
N ALA A 182 9.66 10.69 0.72
CA ALA A 182 10.59 9.56 0.70
C ALA A 182 11.81 9.76 1.63
N ALA A 183 12.26 11.00 1.85
CA ALA A 183 13.42 11.28 2.69
C ALA A 183 13.14 11.03 4.18
N ALA A 184 11.88 11.13 4.59
CA ALA A 184 11.44 10.83 5.95
C ALA A 184 11.30 9.32 6.22
N THR A 185 11.43 8.47 5.20
CA THR A 185 11.25 7.01 5.34
C THR A 185 12.56 6.28 5.70
N PRO A 186 12.49 5.09 6.33
CA PRO A 186 13.67 4.27 6.60
C PRO A 186 14.45 3.83 5.35
N ALA A 187 13.79 3.78 4.19
CA ALA A 187 14.42 3.43 2.92
C ALA A 187 15.35 4.54 2.38
N GLY A 188 15.19 5.78 2.84
CA GLY A 188 15.93 6.96 2.37
C GLY A 188 15.49 7.45 0.99
N ALA A 189 15.79 8.71 0.64
CA ALA A 189 15.31 9.36 -0.59
C ALA A 189 15.79 8.71 -1.90
N ASP A 190 16.84 7.90 -1.84
CA ASP A 190 17.47 7.24 -2.98
C ASP A 190 16.91 5.83 -3.25
N TRP A 191 15.88 5.38 -2.52
CA TRP A 191 15.32 4.03 -2.65
C TRP A 191 15.00 3.65 -4.10
N ALA A 192 14.52 4.59 -4.92
CA ALA A 192 14.14 4.32 -6.30
C ALA A 192 15.33 4.06 -7.25
N ASP A 193 16.54 4.40 -6.83
CA ASP A 193 17.78 4.28 -7.61
C ASP A 193 18.62 3.06 -7.24
N LYS A 194 18.25 2.37 -6.15
CA LYS A 194 18.97 1.18 -5.66
C LYS A 194 18.85 -0.01 -6.62
N LEU A 195 19.76 -0.96 -6.44
CA LEU A 195 19.71 -2.24 -7.12
C LEU A 195 18.74 -3.16 -6.38
N TYR A 196 17.85 -3.82 -7.12
CA TYR A 196 16.86 -4.75 -6.56
C TYR A 196 16.98 -6.11 -7.20
N THR A 197 16.95 -7.17 -6.40
CA THR A 197 16.72 -8.53 -6.88
C THR A 197 15.21 -8.74 -7.07
N LEU A 198 14.81 -9.12 -8.29
CA LEU A 198 13.41 -9.43 -8.58
C LEU A 198 13.13 -10.88 -8.22
N HIS A 199 12.10 -11.13 -7.43
CA HIS A 199 11.63 -12.46 -7.08
C HIS A 199 10.27 -12.72 -7.72
N HIS A 200 10.16 -13.76 -8.54
CA HIS A 200 8.90 -14.11 -9.19
C HIS A 200 8.13 -15.15 -8.38
N GLY A 201 6.82 -14.93 -8.25
CA GLY A 201 5.91 -15.78 -7.50
C GLY A 201 4.48 -15.23 -7.50
N ASP A 202 3.53 -15.81 -6.79
CA ASP A 202 3.65 -17.09 -6.10
C ASP A 202 3.59 -18.24 -7.12
N MET A 203 4.52 -19.21 -7.04
CA MET A 203 4.56 -20.37 -7.94
C MET A 203 3.43 -21.37 -7.70
N LEU A 204 2.70 -21.26 -6.57
CA LEU A 204 1.45 -22.00 -6.37
C LEU A 204 0.29 -21.47 -7.22
N GLU A 205 0.42 -20.24 -7.75
CA GLU A 205 -0.58 -19.60 -8.59
C GLU A 205 -0.13 -19.59 -10.06
N SER A 206 0.31 -18.43 -10.57
CA SER A 206 0.78 -18.31 -11.96
C SER A 206 2.24 -17.86 -12.10
N GLY A 207 2.93 -17.57 -10.98
CA GLY A 207 4.32 -17.12 -10.99
C GLY A 207 4.57 -15.78 -11.70
N ARG A 208 3.52 -14.98 -11.94
CA ARG A 208 3.59 -13.70 -12.66
C ARG A 208 3.58 -12.47 -11.76
N GLY A 209 3.49 -12.66 -10.46
CA GLY A 209 3.76 -11.60 -9.48
C GLY A 209 5.25 -11.42 -9.30
N GLU A 210 5.63 -10.26 -8.79
CA GLU A 210 7.01 -9.93 -8.49
C GLU A 210 7.12 -9.25 -7.13
N ILE A 211 8.15 -9.63 -6.38
CA ILE A 211 8.60 -8.96 -5.16
C ILE A 211 10.00 -8.42 -5.42
N LEU A 212 10.21 -7.13 -5.19
CA LEU A 212 11.53 -6.51 -5.27
C LEU A 212 12.11 -6.41 -3.86
N LEU A 213 13.31 -6.95 -3.68
CA LEU A 213 14.12 -6.81 -2.47
C LEU A 213 15.42 -6.08 -2.80
N PRO A 214 15.97 -5.23 -1.89
CA PRO A 214 17.26 -4.61 -2.13
C PRO A 214 18.31 -5.69 -2.37
N ALA A 215 19.11 -5.53 -3.42
CA ALA A 215 20.20 -6.46 -3.69
C ALA A 215 21.28 -6.33 -2.61
N SER A 216 21.79 -7.47 -2.15
CA SER A 216 22.94 -7.57 -1.26
C SER A 216 24.26 -7.21 -1.94
#